data_AF-A0AAV7QSE0-F1
#
_entry.id   AF-A0AAV7QSE0-F1
#
_cell.length_a   1.000
_cell.length_b   1.000
_cell.length_c   1.000
_cell.angle_alpha   90.00
_cell.angle_beta   90.00
_cell.angle_gamma   90.00
#
_symmetry.space_group_name_H-M   'P 1'
#
loop_
_entity.id
_entity.type
_entity.pdbx_description
1 polymer ?
#
loop_
_entity_poly.entity_id
_entity_poly.type
_entity_poly.pdbx_seq_one_letter_code
_entity_poly.pdbx_strand_id
1 'polypeptide(L)'
;MAHVSGERAPAFSVEELKKPVDGVLPQYTLLYGPPDKQVSAHQKKGIWLAIVKEVRTLGVFHRKSTHCRKRWKDMRRWAKKTAEAQLGLASQRGRGARRTMTPLMFRILVVA
;
A
#
# COMPACT_ATOMS: atom_id res chain seq x y z
N MET A 1 5.62 8.60 -32.73
CA MET A 1 5.47 8.99 -31.31
C MET A 1 6.58 8.30 -30.52
N ALA A 2 7.55 9.07 -30.03
CA ALA A 2 8.77 8.54 -29.41
C ALA A 2 8.48 7.93 -28.04
N HIS A 3 8.87 6.66 -27.83
CA HIS A 3 8.90 6.05 -26.50
C HIS A 3 10.16 6.54 -25.77
N VAL A 4 10.01 7.58 -24.95
CA VAL A 4 11.06 8.06 -24.05
C VAL A 4 11.29 7.00 -22.97
N SER A 5 12.25 6.12 -23.23
CA SER A 5 12.73 5.09 -22.31
C SER A 5 13.73 5.72 -21.35
N GLY A 6 13.23 6.47 -20.36
CA GLY A 6 14.07 7.15 -19.37
C GLY A 6 13.33 7.82 -18.22
N GLU A 7 12.02 8.02 -18.32
CA GLU A 7 11.26 8.60 -17.23
C GLU A 7 11.08 7.59 -16.08
N ARG A 8 11.61 7.96 -14.91
CA ARG A 8 11.30 7.28 -13.64
C ARG A 8 9.79 7.14 -13.56
N ALA A 9 9.31 5.92 -13.29
CA ALA A 9 7.88 5.67 -13.16
C ALA A 9 7.25 6.74 -12.25
N PRO A 10 6.17 7.42 -12.70
CA PRO A 10 5.60 8.53 -11.96
C PRO A 10 5.23 8.09 -10.55
N ALA A 11 5.21 9.03 -9.60
CA ALA A 11 4.73 8.75 -8.26
C ALA A 11 3.29 8.21 -8.32
N PHE A 12 2.92 7.33 -7.38
CA PHE A 12 1.53 6.88 -7.29
C PHE A 12 0.64 8.06 -6.88
N SER A 13 -0.41 8.34 -7.66
CA SER A 13 -1.41 9.34 -7.30
C SER A 13 -2.17 8.90 -6.04
N VAL A 14 -2.78 9.86 -5.32
CA VAL A 14 -3.59 9.53 -4.13
C VAL A 14 -4.71 8.53 -4.45
N GLU A 15 -5.28 8.60 -5.65
CA GLU A 15 -6.31 7.67 -6.11
C GLU A 15 -5.75 6.28 -6.43
N GLU A 16 -4.60 6.20 -7.09
CA GLU A 16 -3.88 4.93 -7.29
C GLU A 16 -3.48 4.29 -5.95
N LEU A 17 -3.26 5.08 -4.89
CA LEU A 17 -2.95 4.56 -3.55
C LEU A 17 -4.16 4.01 -2.82
N LYS A 18 -5.36 4.55 -3.07
CA LYS A 18 -6.60 4.05 -2.47
C LYS A 18 -6.91 2.64 -2.92
N LYS A 19 -6.69 2.29 -4.20
CA LYS A 19 -7.06 0.98 -4.76
C LYS A 19 -6.37 -0.22 -4.11
N PRO A 20 -5.04 -0.23 -3.88
CA PRO A 20 -4.41 -1.27 -3.09
C PRO A 20 -4.96 -1.35 -1.67
N VAL A 21 -5.31 -0.22 -1.05
CA VAL A 21 -5.89 -0.21 0.30
C VAL A 21 -7.29 -0.82 0.28
N ASP A 22 -8.19 -0.30 -0.55
CA ASP A 22 -9.58 -0.76 -0.64
C ASP A 22 -9.69 -2.22 -1.11
N GLY A 23 -8.76 -2.70 -1.95
CA GLY A 23 -8.74 -4.09 -2.39
C GLY A 23 -8.07 -5.06 -1.41
N VAL A 24 -7.06 -4.61 -0.66
CA VAL A 24 -6.36 -5.48 0.30
C VAL A 24 -7.10 -5.57 1.63
N LEU A 25 -7.69 -4.48 2.14
CA LEU A 25 -8.31 -4.47 3.47
C LEU A 25 -9.39 -5.55 3.66
N PRO A 26 -10.38 -5.73 2.75
CA PRO A 26 -11.41 -6.75 2.91
C PRO A 26 -10.86 -8.18 2.83
N GLN A 27 -9.68 -8.34 2.23
CA GLN A 27 -9.03 -9.63 1.95
C GLN A 27 -7.75 -9.79 2.78
N TYR A 28 -7.56 -8.95 3.80
CA TYR A 28 -6.29 -8.86 4.52
C TYR A 28 -5.95 -10.18 5.19
N THR A 29 -6.91 -10.77 5.89
CA THR A 29 -6.76 -12.08 6.55
C THR A 29 -6.39 -13.18 5.55
N LEU A 30 -6.95 -13.17 4.34
CA LEU A 30 -6.67 -14.15 3.29
C LEU A 30 -5.24 -13.99 2.73
N LEU A 31 -4.74 -12.75 2.67
CA LEU A 31 -3.42 -12.44 2.13
C LEU A 31 -2.29 -12.58 3.17
N TYR A 32 -2.54 -12.10 4.39
CA TYR A 32 -1.55 -11.81 5.43
C TYR A 32 -1.95 -12.28 6.84
N GLY A 33 -3.12 -12.89 7.01
CA GLY A 33 -3.56 -13.44 8.29
C GLY A 33 -2.80 -14.71 8.69
N PRO A 34 -3.24 -15.43 9.73
CA PRO A 34 -2.66 -16.70 10.15
C PRO A 34 -2.62 -17.74 9.01
N PRO A 35 -1.62 -18.67 8.96
CA PRO A 35 -1.49 -19.65 7.88
C PRO A 35 -2.76 -20.46 7.59
N ASP A 36 -3.56 -20.77 8.61
CA ASP A 36 -4.83 -21.50 8.52
C ASP A 36 -5.96 -20.69 7.85
N LYS A 37 -5.84 -19.36 7.83
CA LYS A 37 -6.79 -18.44 7.17
C LYS A 37 -6.29 -17.93 5.82
N GLN A 38 -5.03 -18.22 5.46
CA GLN A 38 -4.46 -17.74 4.21
C GLN A 38 -4.95 -18.58 3.03
N VAL A 39 -5.27 -17.89 1.93
CA VAL A 39 -5.57 -18.56 0.66
C VAL A 39 -4.29 -19.04 -0.02
N SER A 40 -4.43 -19.99 -0.94
CA SER A 40 -3.31 -20.54 -1.72
C SER A 40 -2.54 -19.44 -2.48
N ALA A 41 -1.28 -19.71 -2.81
CA ALA A 41 -0.45 -18.77 -3.59
C ALA A 41 -1.10 -18.35 -4.92
N HIS A 42 -1.85 -19.26 -5.56
CA HIS A 42 -2.60 -18.99 -6.78
C HIS A 42 -3.72 -17.97 -6.54
N GLN A 43 -4.52 -18.17 -5.49
CA GLN A 43 -5.58 -17.23 -5.11
C GLN A 43 -5.00 -15.86 -4.73
N LYS A 44 -3.90 -15.81 -3.97
CA LYS A 44 -3.20 -14.54 -3.68
C LYS A 44 -2.79 -13.83 -4.97
N LYS A 45 -2.29 -14.55 -5.97
CA LYS A 45 -1.98 -13.97 -7.29
C LYS A 45 -3.23 -13.37 -7.93
N GLY A 46 -4.36 -14.08 -7.91
CA GLY A 46 -5.64 -13.59 -8.42
C GLY A 46 -6.10 -12.28 -7.77
N ILE A 47 -6.06 -12.22 -6.44
CA ILE A 47 -6.41 -11.02 -5.65
C ILE A 47 -5.56 -9.82 -6.08
N TRP A 48 -4.24 -10.02 -6.17
CA TRP A 48 -3.33 -8.97 -6.60
C TRP A 48 -3.51 -8.56 -8.07
N LEU A 49 -3.95 -9.46 -8.95
CA LEU A 49 -4.27 -9.13 -10.34
C LEU A 49 -5.55 -8.29 -10.43
N ALA A 50 -6.57 -8.57 -9.62
CA ALA A 50 -7.78 -7.77 -9.54
C ALA A 50 -7.46 -6.32 -9.10
N ILE A 51 -6.66 -6.18 -8.04
CA ILE A 51 -6.18 -4.86 -7.57
C ILE A 51 -5.42 -4.11 -8.67
N VAL A 52 -4.54 -4.79 -9.40
CA VAL A 52 -3.79 -4.18 -10.52
C VAL A 52 -4.73 -3.72 -11.63
N LYS A 53 -5.78 -4.50 -11.93
CA LYS A 53 -6.79 -4.12 -12.93
C LYS A 53 -7.45 -2.80 -12.53
N GLU A 54 -7.87 -2.66 -11.28
CA GLU A 54 -8.44 -1.40 -10.77
C GLU A 54 -7.44 -0.24 -10.79
N VAL A 55 -6.19 -0.45 -10.39
CA VAL A 55 -5.16 0.60 -10.46
C VAL A 55 -4.94 1.05 -11.90
N ARG A 56 -4.91 0.12 -12.85
CA ARG A 56 -4.75 0.42 -14.27
C ARG A 56 -5.90 1.24 -14.85
N THR A 57 -7.12 1.09 -14.33
CA THR A 57 -8.26 1.91 -14.78
C THR A 57 -8.14 3.39 -14.41
N LEU A 58 -7.29 3.74 -13.45
CA LEU A 58 -7.14 5.12 -12.96
C LEU A 58 -5.95 5.89 -13.58
N GLY A 59 -5.09 5.24 -14.37
CA GLY A 59 -3.79 5.80 -14.70
C GLY A 59 -3.29 5.51 -16.10
N VAL A 60 -2.46 6.42 -16.60
CA VAL A 60 -1.77 6.34 -17.89
C VAL A 60 -0.61 5.32 -17.85
N PHE A 61 -0.09 5.00 -16.65
CA PHE A 61 1.06 4.11 -16.50
C PHE A 61 0.66 2.67 -16.16
N HIS A 62 1.11 1.71 -16.96
CA HIS A 62 0.88 0.28 -16.72
C HIS A 62 1.64 -0.23 -15.48
N ARG A 63 1.02 -0.10 -14.30
CA ARG A 63 1.53 -0.71 -13.06
C ARG A 63 1.45 -2.24 -13.14
N LYS A 64 2.52 -2.91 -12.69
CA LYS A 64 2.60 -4.36 -12.53
C LYS A 64 2.22 -4.76 -11.09
N SER A 65 1.84 -6.01 -10.89
CA SER A 65 1.54 -6.56 -9.55
C SER A 65 2.68 -6.34 -8.54
N THR A 66 3.93 -6.44 -9.00
CA THR A 66 5.12 -6.17 -8.17
C THR A 66 5.15 -4.75 -7.65
N HIS A 67 4.72 -3.77 -8.44
CA HIS A 67 4.68 -2.35 -8.05
C HIS A 67 3.61 -2.12 -6.98
N CYS A 68 2.40 -2.65 -7.19
CA CYS A 68 1.31 -2.56 -6.22
C CYS A 68 1.66 -3.24 -4.89
N ARG A 69 2.26 -4.44 -4.94
CA ARG A 69 2.73 -5.16 -3.74
C ARG A 69 3.81 -4.40 -3.00
N LYS A 70 4.81 -3.86 -3.71
CA LYS A 70 5.87 -3.05 -3.10
C LYS A 70 5.26 -1.82 -2.43
N ARG A 71 4.38 -1.12 -3.14
CA ARG A 71 3.73 0.08 -2.61
C ARG A 71 2.87 -0.20 -1.38
N TRP A 72 2.10 -1.29 -1.37
CA TRP A 72 1.36 -1.73 -0.19
C TRP A 72 2.28 -1.98 1.02
N LYS A 73 3.38 -2.71 0.82
CA LYS A 73 4.37 -2.95 1.89
C LYS A 73 4.98 -1.64 2.40
N ASP A 74 5.30 -0.71 1.51
CA ASP A 74 5.85 0.59 1.88
C ASP A 74 4.83 1.41 2.69
N MET A 75 3.55 1.41 2.28
CA MET A 75 2.48 2.07 3.02
C MET A 75 2.29 1.45 4.41
N ARG A 76 2.28 0.12 4.54
CA ARG A 76 2.18 -0.55 5.83
C ARG A 76 3.36 -0.23 6.74
N ARG A 77 4.59 -0.27 6.21
CA ARG A 77 5.79 0.13 6.96
C ARG A 77 5.73 1.59 7.40
N TRP A 78 5.29 2.48 6.52
CA TRP A 78 5.19 3.89 6.81
C TRP A 78 4.09 4.19 7.84
N ALA A 79 2.94 3.52 7.74
CA ALA A 79 1.88 3.59 8.73
C ALA A 79 2.36 3.09 10.10
N LYS A 80 2.99 1.90 10.16
CA LYS A 80 3.58 1.36 11.40
C LYS A 80 4.60 2.32 12.03
N LYS A 81 5.55 2.80 11.24
CA LYS A 81 6.59 3.74 11.71
C LYS A 81 5.98 5.07 12.17
N THR A 82 4.88 5.51 11.56
CA THR A 82 4.18 6.73 11.96
C THR A 82 3.40 6.51 13.26
N ALA A 83 2.77 5.35 13.45
CA ALA A 83 2.11 4.98 14.69
C ALA A 83 3.12 4.84 15.84
N GLU A 84 4.21 4.09 15.62
CA GLU A 84 5.33 3.97 16.57
C GLU A 84 5.93 5.34 16.89
N ALA A 85 6.10 6.20 15.88
CA ALA A 85 6.56 7.56 16.10
C ALA A 85 5.55 8.39 16.90
N GLN A 86 4.24 8.25 16.70
CA GLN A 86 3.25 8.99 17.51
C GLN A 86 3.20 8.49 18.96
N LEU A 87 3.28 7.17 19.17
CA LEU A 87 3.38 6.57 20.50
C LEU A 87 4.71 6.92 21.18
N GLY A 88 5.82 6.98 20.43
CA GLY A 88 7.16 7.34 20.92
C GLY A 88 7.43 8.84 21.01
N LEU A 89 6.73 9.69 20.24
CA LEU A 89 6.74 11.15 20.36
C LEU A 89 6.01 11.64 21.62
N ALA A 90 5.20 10.79 22.25
CA ALA A 90 4.80 11.00 23.65
C ALA A 90 5.98 10.88 24.62
N SER A 91 7.09 10.25 24.21
CA SER A 91 8.28 10.00 25.03
C SER A 91 9.53 10.81 24.62
N GLN A 92 9.66 11.28 23.37
CA GLN A 92 10.80 12.11 22.95
C GLN A 92 10.39 13.34 22.11
N ARG A 93 10.34 14.51 22.77
CA ARG A 93 10.38 15.82 22.10
C ARG A 93 11.78 16.02 21.49
N GLY A 94 11.89 15.95 20.16
CA GLY A 94 13.13 16.28 19.47
C GLY A 94 13.04 16.19 17.96
N ARG A 95 12.65 17.30 17.32
CA ARG A 95 12.94 17.69 15.93
C ARG A 95 13.01 16.56 14.88
N GLY A 96 11.88 16.27 14.26
CA GLY A 96 11.81 15.57 12.98
C GLY A 96 10.42 15.75 12.39
N ALA A 97 10.34 16.25 11.16
CA ALA A 97 9.10 16.63 10.44
C ALA A 97 7.86 15.86 10.90
N ARG A 98 6.79 16.57 11.32
CA ARG A 98 5.49 15.99 11.70
C ARG A 98 5.06 15.01 10.63
N ARG A 99 5.26 13.71 10.87
CA ARG A 99 4.62 12.66 10.08
C ARG A 99 3.19 12.58 10.56
N THR A 100 2.35 13.39 9.94
CA THR A 100 0.92 13.37 10.21
C THR A 100 0.36 12.05 9.69
N MET A 101 -0.29 11.28 10.56
CA MET A 101 -1.00 10.07 10.16
C MET A 101 -2.08 10.48 9.17
N THR A 102 -2.00 10.00 7.93
CA THR A 102 -3.07 10.23 6.95
C THR A 102 -4.24 9.26 7.23
N PRO A 103 -5.49 9.61 6.88
CA PRO A 103 -6.63 8.70 7.04
C PRO A 103 -6.43 7.34 6.38
N LEU A 104 -5.73 7.30 5.24
CA LEU A 104 -5.39 6.04 4.55
C LEU A 104 -4.43 5.18 5.37
N MET A 105 -3.43 5.78 6.02
CA MET A 105 -2.49 5.05 6.87
C MET A 105 -3.16 4.52 8.13
N PHE A 106 -4.10 5.27 8.69
CA PHE A 106 -4.92 4.82 9.82
C PHE A 106 -5.75 3.58 9.44
N ARG A 107 -6.42 3.59 8.27
CA ARG A 107 -7.17 2.42 7.77
C ARG A 107 -6.29 1.18 7.63
N ILE A 108 -5.03 1.35 7.20
CA ILE A 108 -4.07 0.24 7.11
C ILE A 108 -3.72 -0.30 8.50
N LEU A 109 -3.53 0.56 9.50
CA LEU A 109 -3.16 0.15 10.86
C LEU A 109 -4.27 -0.58 11.61
N VAL A 110 -5.52 -0.15 11.45
CA VAL A 110 -6.66 -0.74 12.17
C VAL A 110 -6.90 -2.20 11.75
N VAL A 111 -6.54 -2.56 10.52
CA VAL A 111 -6.79 -3.90 9.96
C VAL A 111 -5.55 -4.80 9.99
N ALA A 112 -4.33 -4.25 10.11
CA ALA A 112 -3.08 -4.96 9.84
C ALA A 112 -2.24 -5.33 11.06
#